data_AF-A0A1N6DGP6-F1
#
_entry.id   AF-A0A1N6DGP6-F1
#
_cell.length_a   1.000
_cell.length_b   1.000
_cell.length_c   1.000
_cell.angle_alpha   90.00
_cell.angle_beta   90.00
_cell.angle_gamma   90.00
#
_symmetry.space_group_name_H-M   'P 1'
#
loop_
_entity.id
_entity.type
_entity.pdbx_description
1 polymer ?
#
loop_
_entity_poly.entity_id
_entity_poly.type
_entity_poly.pdbx_seq_one_letter_code
_entity_poly.pdbx_strand_id
1 'polypeptide(L)'
;MLLLAGCSTMKRSNVIPYVVDLNTEKSIYNEILRTKEDIAFFVEHLSDETLKFHLATLYQKEFIQSNRKLFINDKFYPIVFDSDYWFYSKIKANKPVVTIEERKYVYKEIPMPSIQEREKSPHSYGYPKKISVIDHSIYWIVDKKGKLIKTNSIPESGGH
;
A
#
# COMPACT_ATOMS: atom_id res chain seq x y z
N MET A 1 -4.57 47.43 4.40
CA MET A 1 -3.57 46.49 3.87
C MET A 1 -4.18 45.10 3.97
N LEU A 2 -4.78 44.62 2.87
CA LEU A 2 -5.40 43.30 2.79
C LEU A 2 -4.30 42.29 2.46
N LEU A 3 -4.00 41.38 3.39
CA LEU A 3 -3.17 40.20 3.12
C LEU A 3 -4.04 39.17 2.38
N LEU A 4 -3.91 39.14 1.05
CA LEU A 4 -4.39 38.03 0.24
C LEU A 4 -3.50 36.82 0.53
N ALA A 5 -3.94 35.98 1.46
CA ALA A 5 -3.39 34.65 1.62
C ALA A 5 -3.67 33.88 0.32
N GLY A 6 -2.62 33.67 -0.47
CA GLY A 6 -2.67 32.83 -1.66
C GLY A 6 -3.04 31.41 -1.25
N CYS A 7 -4.32 31.06 -1.43
CA CYS A 7 -4.76 29.68 -1.39
C CYS A 7 -4.18 28.99 -2.63
N SER A 8 -3.01 28.37 -2.48
CA SER A 8 -2.48 27.48 -3.50
C SER A 8 -3.40 26.28 -3.57
N THR A 9 -4.34 26.31 -4.51
CA THR A 9 -5.12 25.14 -4.89
C THR A 9 -4.14 24.10 -5.45
N MET A 10 -3.65 23.21 -4.59
CA MET A 10 -3.05 21.95 -5.02
C MET A 10 -4.05 21.30 -5.96
N LYS A 11 -3.62 20.99 -7.20
CA LYS A 11 -4.40 20.16 -8.13
C LYS A 11 -4.56 18.76 -7.51
N ARG A 12 -5.58 18.58 -6.68
CA ARG A 12 -5.98 17.33 -5.98
C ARG A 12 -6.63 16.31 -6.91
N SER A 13 -6.36 16.32 -8.22
CA SER A 13 -7.29 15.72 -9.18
C SER A 13 -7.28 14.18 -9.26
N ASN A 14 -6.58 13.45 -8.39
CA ASN A 14 -6.57 11.97 -8.43
C ASN A 14 -6.32 11.24 -7.10
N VAL A 15 -6.39 11.92 -5.93
CA VAL A 15 -6.14 11.26 -4.63
C VAL A 15 -7.41 10.61 -4.09
N ILE A 16 -7.31 9.35 -3.64
CA ILE A 16 -8.37 8.63 -2.92
C ILE A 16 -7.98 8.59 -1.42
N PRO A 17 -8.63 9.39 -0.55
CA PRO A 17 -8.29 9.45 0.87
C PRO A 17 -8.93 8.30 1.66
N TYR A 18 -8.16 7.73 2.58
CA TYR A 18 -8.60 6.79 3.61
C TYR A 18 -8.45 7.47 4.96
N VAL A 19 -9.47 7.31 5.80
CA VAL A 19 -9.54 7.87 7.15
C VAL A 19 -9.84 6.74 8.11
N VAL A 20 -9.23 6.79 9.29
CA VAL A 20 -9.46 5.85 10.40
C VAL A 20 -10.12 6.58 11.57
N ASP A 21 -10.58 5.86 12.58
CA ASP A 21 -11.13 6.51 13.76
C ASP A 21 -10.04 7.32 14.50
N LEU A 22 -10.47 8.31 15.29
CA LEU A 22 -9.57 9.22 15.98
C LEU A 22 -8.55 8.51 16.90
N ASN A 23 -8.92 7.41 17.55
CA ASN A 23 -8.00 6.68 18.43
C ASN A 23 -6.94 5.92 17.61
N THR A 24 -7.35 5.31 16.48
CA THR A 24 -6.39 4.74 15.53
C THR A 24 -5.47 5.82 14.98
N GLU A 25 -6.01 6.95 14.52
CA GLU A 25 -5.23 8.05 13.95
C GLU A 25 -4.18 8.56 14.94
N LYS A 26 -4.55 8.77 16.21
CA LYS A 26 -3.62 9.16 17.28
C LYS A 26 -2.52 8.13 17.48
N SER A 27 -2.87 6.84 17.55
CA SER A 27 -1.89 5.77 17.73
C SER A 27 -0.89 5.72 16.56
N ILE A 28 -1.39 5.84 15.32
CA ILE A 28 -0.54 5.93 14.13
C ILE A 28 0.35 7.17 14.19
N TYR A 29 -0.24 8.35 14.45
CA TYR A 29 0.48 9.61 14.50
C TYR A 29 1.64 9.59 15.50
N ASN A 30 1.45 8.98 16.67
CA ASN A 30 2.49 8.85 17.68
C ASN A 30 3.70 8.04 17.20
N GLU A 31 3.49 6.98 16.41
CA GLU A 31 4.61 6.23 15.81
C GLU A 31 5.26 6.99 14.65
N ILE A 32 4.48 7.75 13.87
CA ILE A 32 5.01 8.63 12.83
C ILE A 32 5.96 9.66 13.44
N LEU A 33 5.62 10.28 14.57
CA LEU A 33 6.47 11.26 15.24
C LEU A 33 7.83 10.68 15.69
N ARG A 34 7.87 9.37 15.98
CA ARG A 34 9.08 8.65 16.35
C ARG A 34 9.93 8.24 15.14
N THR A 35 9.34 8.26 13.95
CA THR A 35 9.98 7.80 12.70
C THR A 35 10.65 8.98 11.97
N LYS A 36 11.92 8.83 11.61
CA LYS A 36 12.71 9.87 10.89
C LYS A 36 12.76 9.68 9.37
N GLU A 37 12.11 8.64 8.88
CA GLU A 37 12.18 8.21 7.49
C GLU A 37 10.89 8.57 6.74
N ASP A 38 10.97 8.58 5.40
CA ASP A 38 9.77 8.65 4.57
C ASP A 38 8.93 7.38 4.82
N ILE A 39 7.66 7.56 5.14
CA ILE A 39 6.78 6.46 5.52
C ILE A 39 5.70 6.19 4.49
N ALA A 40 5.23 4.96 4.47
CA ALA A 40 4.05 4.50 3.77
C ALA A 40 3.36 3.40 4.58
N PHE A 41 2.18 3.02 4.13
CA PHE A 41 1.39 1.95 4.74
C PHE A 41 1.17 0.82 3.76
N PHE A 42 1.48 -0.39 4.17
CA PHE A 42 1.02 -1.60 3.49
C PHE A 42 -0.23 -2.12 4.19
N VAL A 43 -1.26 -2.46 3.43
CA VAL A 43 -2.54 -2.91 3.97
C VAL A 43 -2.79 -4.35 3.58
N GLU A 44 -2.88 -5.20 4.60
CA GLU A 44 -3.23 -6.61 4.51
C GLU A 44 -4.73 -6.77 4.83
N HIS A 45 -5.46 -7.49 3.98
CA HIS A 45 -6.83 -7.91 4.29
C HIS A 45 -6.79 -9.15 5.17
N LEU A 46 -7.24 -9.03 6.42
CA LEU A 46 -7.34 -10.19 7.33
C LEU A 46 -8.68 -10.92 7.17
N SER A 47 -9.73 -10.17 6.85
CA SER A 47 -11.08 -10.66 6.56
C SER A 47 -11.88 -9.56 5.85
N ASP A 48 -13.13 -9.85 5.47
CA ASP A 48 -14.03 -8.87 4.84
C ASP A 48 -14.31 -7.64 5.72
N GLU A 49 -14.11 -7.75 7.04
CA GLU A 49 -14.41 -6.68 8.00
C GLU A 49 -13.17 -6.08 8.66
N THR A 50 -11.97 -6.60 8.38
CA THR A 50 -10.77 -6.27 9.13
C THR A 50 -9.57 -6.05 8.22
N LEU A 51 -8.94 -4.89 8.39
CA LEU A 51 -7.71 -4.51 7.70
C LEU A 51 -6.57 -4.41 8.70
N LYS A 52 -5.37 -4.74 8.25
CA LYS A 52 -4.14 -4.55 9.01
C LYS A 52 -3.19 -3.62 8.28
N PHE A 53 -2.96 -2.46 8.87
CA PHE A 53 -2.04 -1.45 8.41
C PHE A 53 -0.66 -1.75 8.97
N HIS A 54 0.32 -1.92 8.11
CA HIS A 54 1.73 -2.07 8.45
C HIS A 54 2.44 -0.74 8.17
N LEU A 55 3.16 -0.22 9.16
CA LEU A 55 4.09 0.89 8.92
C LEU A 55 5.27 0.37 8.11
N ALA A 56 5.48 0.94 6.93
CA ALA A 56 6.61 0.65 6.08
C ALA A 56 7.45 1.91 5.91
N THR A 57 8.76 1.78 6.00
CA THR A 57 9.68 2.86 5.64
C THR A 57 10.13 2.69 4.20
N LEU A 58 10.22 3.81 3.49
CA LEU A 58 10.54 3.88 2.07
C LEU A 58 12.05 3.70 1.82
N TYR A 59 12.60 2.51 2.09
CA TYR A 59 14.00 2.22 1.77
C TYR A 59 14.27 2.11 0.26
N GLN A 60 13.22 1.87 -0.55
CA GLN A 60 13.33 1.76 -2.00
C GLN A 60 12.24 2.61 -2.66
N LYS A 61 12.64 3.72 -3.29
CA LYS A 61 11.77 4.70 -3.98
C LYS A 61 10.91 4.09 -5.12
N GLU A 62 11.09 2.82 -5.46
CA GLU A 62 10.47 2.19 -6.62
C GLU A 62 9.02 1.73 -6.41
N PHE A 63 8.50 1.70 -5.18
CA PHE A 63 7.25 0.98 -4.92
C PHE A 63 5.97 1.81 -4.80
N ILE A 64 6.02 3.15 -4.78
CA ILE A 64 4.87 3.89 -4.24
C ILE A 64 4.41 5.07 -5.12
N GLN A 65 3.85 4.72 -6.27
CA GLN A 65 2.93 5.61 -6.99
C GLN A 65 1.48 5.13 -6.80
N SER A 66 1.04 5.00 -5.53
CA SER A 66 -0.38 4.81 -5.22
C SER A 66 -1.06 6.17 -5.06
N ASN A 67 -2.20 6.33 -5.73
CA ASN A 67 -3.07 7.47 -5.58
C ASN A 67 -4.00 7.34 -4.34
N ARG A 68 -4.00 6.18 -3.68
CA ARG A 68 -4.67 5.96 -2.38
C ARG A 68 -3.76 6.38 -1.25
N LYS A 69 -4.29 7.19 -0.33
CA LYS A 69 -3.51 7.80 0.76
C LYS A 69 -4.24 7.68 2.10
N LEU A 70 -3.51 7.38 3.16
CA LEU A 70 -3.98 7.48 4.55
C LEU A 70 -3.85 8.93 4.99
N PHE A 71 -4.94 9.52 5.46
CA PHE A 71 -4.90 10.83 6.10
C PHE A 71 -4.58 10.67 7.58
N ILE A 72 -3.49 11.30 8.03
CA ILE A 72 -3.10 11.37 9.45
C ILE A 72 -2.59 12.78 9.74
N ASN A 73 -3.21 13.48 10.67
CA ASN A 73 -2.81 14.80 11.18
C ASN A 73 -2.35 15.78 10.07
N ASP A 74 -3.32 16.20 9.24
CA ASP A 74 -3.16 17.16 8.13
C ASP A 74 -2.20 16.73 7.01
N LYS A 75 -1.77 15.47 7.00
CA LYS A 75 -0.86 14.92 5.98
C LYS A 75 -1.43 13.65 5.34
N PHE A 76 -1.07 13.46 4.07
CA PHE A 76 -1.41 12.27 3.30
C PHE A 76 -0.19 11.36 3.15
N TYR A 77 -0.31 10.13 3.64
CA TYR A 77 0.71 9.11 3.54
C TYR A 77 0.28 8.05 2.51
N PRO A 78 1.19 7.53 1.67
CA PRO A 78 0.81 6.52 0.70
C PRO A 78 0.30 5.23 1.33
N ILE A 79 -0.72 4.61 0.71
CA ILE A 79 -1.17 3.26 1.03
C ILE A 79 -0.97 2.35 -0.19
N VAL A 80 -0.51 1.14 0.05
CA VAL A 80 -0.47 0.03 -0.91
C VAL A 80 -1.23 -1.15 -0.33
N PHE A 81 -2.16 -1.72 -1.08
CA PHE A 81 -2.89 -2.92 -0.65
C PHE A 81 -2.16 -4.18 -1.12
N ASP A 82 -2.25 -5.25 -0.34
CA ASP A 82 -1.82 -6.60 -0.72
C ASP A 82 -2.38 -7.06 -2.08
N SER A 83 -3.62 -6.69 -2.37
CA SER A 83 -4.36 -6.98 -3.60
C SER A 83 -3.85 -6.23 -4.82
N ASP A 84 -3.11 -5.13 -4.66
CA ASP A 84 -2.54 -4.36 -5.77
C ASP A 84 -1.58 -5.21 -6.63
N TYR A 85 -1.06 -6.28 -6.04
CA TYR A 85 -0.11 -7.19 -6.67
C TYR A 85 -0.74 -8.49 -7.17
N TRP A 86 -2.03 -8.74 -6.96
CA TRP A 86 -2.67 -10.01 -7.34
C TRP A 86 -2.80 -10.21 -8.85
N PHE A 87 -2.82 -9.13 -9.63
CA PHE A 87 -2.99 -9.16 -11.09
C PHE A 87 -1.91 -8.36 -11.84
N TYR A 88 -0.76 -8.14 -11.19
CA TYR A 88 0.26 -7.25 -11.73
C TYR A 88 0.88 -7.79 -13.03
N SER A 89 0.89 -6.95 -14.06
CA SER A 89 1.68 -7.13 -15.28
C SER A 89 2.46 -5.85 -15.54
N LYS A 90 3.67 -5.97 -16.11
CA LYS A 90 4.46 -4.80 -16.48
C LYS A 90 4.04 -4.30 -17.86
N ILE A 91 4.14 -2.99 -18.08
CA ILE A 91 4.10 -2.43 -19.43
C ILE A 91 5.54 -2.30 -19.95
N LYS A 92 5.82 -2.86 -21.11
CA LYS A 92 7.10 -2.70 -21.83
C LYS A 92 6.79 -2.39 -23.29
N ALA A 93 7.38 -1.33 -23.83
CA ALA A 93 7.09 -0.86 -25.19
C ALA A 93 5.57 -0.76 -25.47
N ASN A 94 4.83 -0.13 -24.55
CA ASN A 94 3.37 0.07 -24.61
C ASN A 94 2.52 -1.22 -24.70
N LYS A 95 3.04 -2.38 -24.29
CA LYS A 95 2.28 -3.64 -24.23
C LYS A 95 2.42 -4.30 -22.85
N PRO A 96 1.38 -4.96 -22.34
CA PRO A 96 1.48 -5.76 -21.13
C PRO A 96 2.37 -6.98 -21.35
N VAL A 97 3.17 -7.31 -20.35
CA VAL A 97 4.15 -8.40 -20.35
C VAL A 97 3.93 -9.26 -19.11
N VAL A 98 4.00 -10.57 -19.29
CA VAL A 98 3.88 -11.57 -18.22
C VAL A 98 5.16 -12.39 -18.13
N THR A 99 5.38 -12.97 -16.96
CA THR A 99 6.46 -13.93 -16.75
C THR A 99 5.91 -15.34 -16.93
N ILE A 100 6.70 -16.21 -17.55
CA ILE A 100 6.43 -17.65 -17.62
C ILE A 100 7.63 -18.41 -17.04
N GLU A 101 7.38 -19.51 -16.34
CA GLU A 101 8.43 -20.44 -15.95
C GLU A 101 8.69 -21.39 -17.14
N GLU A 102 9.82 -21.18 -17.83
CA GLU A 102 10.19 -22.00 -18.99
C GLU A 102 10.73 -23.37 -18.53
N ARG A 103 11.46 -23.37 -17.41
CA ARG A 103 12.00 -24.54 -16.71
C ARG A 103 12.07 -24.20 -15.22
N LYS A 104 12.22 -25.21 -14.36
CA LYS A 104 12.30 -25.02 -12.90
C LYS A 104 13.28 -23.89 -12.53
N TYR A 105 12.77 -22.82 -11.93
CA TYR A 105 13.48 -21.59 -11.54
C TYR A 105 14.08 -20.74 -12.68
N VAL A 106 13.69 -20.99 -13.93
CA VAL A 106 14.10 -20.21 -15.11
C VAL A 106 12.87 -19.52 -15.68
N TYR A 107 12.90 -18.20 -15.65
CA TYR A 107 11.76 -17.36 -15.99
C TYR A 107 12.04 -16.51 -17.23
N LYS A 108 11.02 -16.34 -18.08
CA LYS A 108 11.07 -15.49 -19.27
C LYS A 108 9.92 -14.50 -19.28
N GLU A 109 10.20 -13.27 -19.68
CA GLU A 109 9.17 -12.26 -19.98
C GLU A 109 8.67 -12.43 -21.42
N ILE A 110 7.35 -12.56 -21.59
CA ILE A 110 6.68 -12.61 -22.89
C ILE A 110 5.54 -11.57 -22.95
N PRO A 111 5.17 -11.04 -24.13
CA PRO A 111 3.95 -10.26 -24.27
C PRO A 111 2.75 -11.05 -23.74
N MET A 112 1.76 -10.35 -23.17
CA MET A 112 0.52 -10.98 -22.73
C MET A 112 -0.10 -11.80 -23.87
N PRO A 113 -0.26 -13.13 -23.71
CA PRO A 113 -0.82 -13.98 -24.76
C PRO A 113 -2.29 -13.68 -25.02
N SER A 114 -2.75 -14.09 -26.20
CA SER A 114 -4.16 -14.02 -26.59
C SER A 114 -5.06 -14.87 -25.68
N ILE A 115 -6.38 -14.68 -25.79
CA ILE A 115 -7.35 -15.50 -25.03
C ILE A 115 -7.19 -16.98 -25.41
N GLN A 116 -7.08 -17.28 -26.70
CA GLN A 116 -6.96 -18.65 -27.22
C GLN A 116 -5.68 -19.36 -26.74
N GLU A 117 -4.58 -18.62 -26.56
CA GLU A 117 -3.34 -19.17 -26.02
C GLU A 117 -3.41 -19.39 -24.51
N ARG A 118 -4.14 -18.52 -23.79
CA ARG A 118 -4.34 -18.66 -22.34
C ARG A 118 -5.27 -19.82 -21.99
N GLU A 119 -6.29 -20.08 -22.80
CA GLU A 119 -7.21 -21.22 -22.64
C GLU A 119 -6.49 -22.58 -22.70
N LYS A 120 -5.43 -22.68 -23.51
CA LYS A 120 -4.64 -23.92 -23.63
C LYS A 120 -3.82 -24.23 -22.38
N SER A 121 -3.49 -23.23 -21.57
CA SER A 121 -2.59 -23.37 -20.42
C SER A 121 -2.85 -22.30 -19.35
N PRO A 122 -4.00 -22.34 -18.66
CA PRO A 122 -4.48 -21.24 -17.81
C PRO A 122 -3.59 -20.93 -16.60
N HIS A 123 -2.71 -21.86 -16.21
CA HIS A 123 -1.83 -21.73 -15.04
C HIS A 123 -0.36 -21.40 -15.39
N SER A 124 -0.03 -21.26 -16.68
CA SER A 124 1.36 -21.11 -17.14
C SER A 124 1.86 -19.66 -17.16
N TYR A 125 0.97 -18.70 -16.90
CA TYR A 125 1.24 -17.28 -17.04
C TYR A 125 1.05 -16.59 -15.70
N GLY A 126 2.07 -15.89 -15.21
CA GLY A 126 1.97 -15.19 -13.94
C GLY A 126 3.25 -14.45 -13.57
N TYR A 127 3.11 -13.32 -12.90
CA TYR A 127 4.25 -12.64 -12.32
C TYR A 127 4.70 -13.41 -11.06
N PRO A 128 6.01 -13.62 -10.82
CA PRO A 128 6.47 -14.16 -9.54
C PRO A 128 5.99 -13.20 -8.44
N LYS A 129 5.06 -13.69 -7.61
CA LYS A 129 4.44 -12.91 -6.54
C LYS A 129 5.55 -12.41 -5.62
N LYS A 130 5.97 -11.15 -5.76
CA LYS A 130 6.71 -10.46 -4.71
C LYS A 130 5.69 -10.15 -3.62
N ILE A 131 5.36 -11.15 -2.81
CA ILE A 131 4.76 -10.86 -1.52
C ILE A 131 5.87 -10.14 -0.75
N SER A 132 5.73 -8.84 -0.57
CA SER A 132 6.51 -8.15 0.45
C SER A 132 6.01 -8.68 1.78
N VAL A 133 6.60 -9.77 2.26
CA VAL A 133 6.34 -10.29 3.60
C VAL A 133 7.01 -9.31 4.55
N ILE A 134 6.20 -8.42 5.15
CA ILE A 134 6.69 -7.49 6.16
C ILE A 134 6.63 -8.19 7.52
N ASP A 135 7.47 -9.22 7.67
CA ASP A 135 7.72 -9.83 8.97
C ASP A 135 8.44 -8.77 9.82
N HIS A 136 7.84 -8.38 10.95
CA HIS A 136 8.36 -7.41 11.95
C HIS A 136 8.05 -5.91 11.77
N SER A 137 6.95 -5.53 11.10
CA SER A 137 6.51 -4.11 11.16
C SER A 137 5.73 -3.77 12.44
N ILE A 138 5.74 -2.48 12.77
CA ILE A 138 4.66 -1.88 13.56
C ILE A 138 3.35 -1.99 12.76
N TYR A 139 2.25 -2.36 13.41
CA TYR A 139 0.96 -2.56 12.76
C TYR A 139 -0.24 -2.10 13.59
N TRP A 140 -1.35 -1.85 12.90
CA TRP A 140 -2.67 -1.60 13.47
C TRP A 140 -3.71 -2.43 12.73
N ILE A 141 -4.43 -3.25 13.49
CA ILE A 141 -5.60 -3.99 13.03
C ILE A 141 -6.82 -3.14 13.33
N VAL A 142 -7.61 -2.83 12.30
CA VAL A 142 -8.80 -1.99 12.40
C VAL A 142 -10.02 -2.68 11.80
N ASP A 143 -11.20 -2.32 12.28
CA ASP A 143 -12.46 -2.76 11.69
C ASP A 143 -12.80 -1.97 10.40
N LYS A 144 -13.90 -2.34 9.74
CA LYS A 144 -14.42 -1.67 8.53
C LYS A 144 -14.78 -0.19 8.69
N LYS A 145 -14.86 0.31 9.94
CA LYS A 145 -15.08 1.73 10.26
C LYS A 145 -13.77 2.43 10.64
N GLY A 146 -12.64 1.74 10.52
CA GLY A 146 -11.33 2.24 10.89
C GLY A 146 -11.11 2.28 12.41
N LYS A 147 -11.91 1.56 13.21
CA LYS A 147 -11.74 1.50 14.66
C LYS A 147 -10.60 0.57 15.05
N LEU A 148 -9.72 1.01 15.94
CA LEU A 148 -8.61 0.18 16.43
C LEU A 148 -9.12 -1.07 17.17
N ILE A 149 -8.74 -2.24 16.68
CA ILE A 149 -8.97 -3.54 17.33
C ILE A 149 -7.72 -3.95 18.11
N LYS A 150 -6.54 -3.87 17.47
CA LYS A 150 -5.26 -4.33 18.04
C LYS A 150 -4.07 -3.60 17.41
N THR A 151 -3.00 -3.39 18.16
CA THR A 151 -1.72 -2.89 17.64
C THR A 151 -0.55 -3.48 18.44
N ASN A 152 0.64 -3.48 17.84
CA ASN A 152 1.91 -3.69 18.54
C ASN A 152 2.73 -2.39 18.69
N SER A 153 2.15 -1.24 18.35
CA SER A 153 2.71 0.08 18.66
C SER A 153 2.84 0.24 20.17
N ILE A 154 3.90 0.92 20.61
CA ILE A 154 4.16 1.14 22.04
C ILE A 154 3.21 2.26 22.50
N PRO A 155 2.27 1.99 23.44
CA PRO A 155 1.41 3.02 23.99
C PRO A 155 2.25 4.12 24.63
N GLU A 156 1.79 5.37 24.58
CA GLU A 156 2.35 6.38 25.48
C GLU A 156 2.14 5.89 26.91
N SER A 157 3.24 5.69 27.63
CA SER A 157 3.21 5.51 29.08
C SER A 157 2.48 6.73 29.65
N GLY A 158 1.23 6.52 30.09
CA GLY A 158 0.40 7.56 30.66
C GLY A 158 1.16 8.20 31.83
N GLY A 159 1.47 9.48 31.70
CA GLY A 159 1.90 10.29 32.82
C GLY A 159 0.73 10.42 33.79
N HIS A 160 0.81 9.67 34.89
CA HIS A 160 0.14 9.97 36.14
C HIS A 160 1.20 10.22 37.21
#